data_AF-A0A9Q7APD7-F1
#
_entry.id   AF-A0A9Q7APD7-F1
#
_cell.length_a   1.000
_cell.length_b   1.000
_cell.length_c   1.000
_cell.angle_alpha   90.00
_cell.angle_beta   90.00
_cell.angle_gamma   90.00
#
_symmetry.space_group_name_H-M   'P 1'
#
loop_
_entity.id
_entity.type
_entity.pdbx_description
1 polymer ?
#
loop_
_entity_poly.entity_id
_entity_poly.type
_entity_poly.pdbx_seq_one_letter_code
_entity_poly.pdbx_strand_id
1 'polypeptide(L)'
;MDRSERQGDTVNFEPGSILKETAEKFQALIGPDFDTLTLERTVFGLFFTGVKLSDGQGGISFTPVKAIPEAVCCPTSARAMPLSGRLKGMSVTKVLQEMWEADSPLKKALGIATLNALSAICEKGLEGKGYRLEIGNDALDSIEIADDDKVVVVGALVPMLKKLKIRGKPFTVLELDPRTLKKDEMPFFAPSEEAPLHVPGADLLVMTGTTLVNDTLEGLLSLAKPGARVVVVGPTASQYPEEFFRRGVTCLGGIKVTKADELLDILSEGGSGYHFFGRYAERTTLTKPSPR
;
A
#
# COMPACT_ATOMS: atom_id res chain seq x y z
N MET A 1 27.93 -12.33 33.66
CA MET A 1 26.52 -11.94 33.47
C MET A 1 26.49 -11.01 32.29
N ASP A 2 25.92 -11.53 31.22
CA ASP A 2 26.08 -11.09 29.84
C ASP A 2 25.44 -9.71 29.61
N ARG A 3 26.26 -8.73 29.22
CA ARG A 3 25.82 -7.43 28.72
C ARG A 3 25.67 -7.54 27.21
N SER A 4 24.66 -8.28 26.78
CA SER A 4 24.12 -8.24 25.41
C SER A 4 22.79 -7.50 25.44
N GLU A 5 22.84 -6.22 25.85
CA GLU A 5 21.73 -5.29 25.61
C GLU A 5 21.55 -5.16 24.11
N ARG A 6 20.41 -5.67 23.64
CA ARG A 6 19.97 -5.60 22.25
C ARG A 6 20.02 -4.14 21.80
N GLN A 7 20.79 -3.91 20.74
CA GLN A 7 20.79 -2.67 19.97
C GLN A 7 19.32 -2.35 19.63
N GLY A 8 18.78 -1.28 20.22
CA GLY A 8 17.40 -0.88 19.99
C GLY A 8 17.25 -0.47 18.53
N ASP A 9 16.49 -1.23 17.75
CA ASP A 9 16.17 -0.88 16.37
C ASP A 9 15.44 0.46 16.34
N THR A 10 16.15 1.55 16.06
CA THR A 10 15.54 2.84 15.77
C THR A 10 14.69 2.72 14.51
N VAL A 11 13.38 2.99 14.63
CA VAL A 11 12.44 2.98 13.51
C VAL A 11 12.80 4.08 12.53
N ASN A 12 12.94 3.74 11.25
CA ASN A 12 13.28 4.67 10.18
C ASN A 12 12.01 5.28 9.56
N PHE A 13 11.96 6.60 9.43
CA PHE A 13 10.85 7.31 8.76
C PHE A 13 11.27 7.98 7.45
N GLU A 14 12.44 7.64 6.92
CA GLU A 14 12.85 8.11 5.61
C GLU A 14 11.91 7.57 4.50
N PRO A 15 11.63 8.39 3.46
CA PRO A 15 10.89 8.01 2.27
C PRO A 15 11.26 6.61 1.73
N GLY A 16 10.27 5.72 1.64
CA GLY A 16 10.44 4.39 1.06
C GLY A 16 11.09 3.36 1.99
N SER A 17 11.45 3.71 3.23
CA SER A 17 12.07 2.77 4.17
C SER A 17 11.21 1.55 4.47
N ILE A 18 9.87 1.67 4.49
CA ILE A 18 8.96 0.52 4.67
C ILE A 18 9.16 -0.50 3.56
N LEU A 19 9.21 -0.04 2.30
CA LEU A 19 9.35 -0.90 1.13
C LEU A 19 10.72 -1.60 1.12
N LYS A 20 11.78 -0.89 1.53
CA LYS A 20 13.14 -1.43 1.61
C LYS A 20 13.26 -2.51 2.69
N GLU A 21 12.84 -2.22 3.91
CA GLU A 21 12.88 -3.17 5.03
C GLU A 21 11.99 -4.39 4.76
N THR A 22 10.85 -4.19 4.09
CA THR A 22 9.98 -5.29 3.66
C THR A 22 10.68 -6.19 2.64
N ALA A 23 11.39 -5.63 1.65
CA ALA A 23 12.15 -6.40 0.67
C ALA A 23 13.27 -7.23 1.33
N GLU A 24 14.04 -6.61 2.23
CA GLU A 24 15.10 -7.29 3.00
C GLU A 24 14.53 -8.44 3.84
N LYS A 25 13.37 -8.22 4.47
CA LYS A 25 12.67 -9.26 5.23
C LYS A 25 12.21 -10.42 4.34
N PHE A 26 11.66 -10.16 3.16
CA PHE A 26 11.28 -11.23 2.24
C PHE A 26 12.48 -12.02 1.74
N GLN A 27 13.59 -11.36 1.44
CA GLN A 27 14.82 -12.06 1.08
C GLN A 27 15.28 -13.00 2.21
N ALA A 28 15.19 -12.57 3.47
CA ALA A 28 15.53 -13.40 4.62
C ALA A 28 14.53 -14.55 4.87
N LEU A 29 13.22 -14.31 4.73
CA LEU A 29 12.17 -15.30 4.99
C LEU A 29 12.08 -16.37 3.89
N ILE A 30 12.23 -15.97 2.63
CA ILE A 30 12.18 -16.87 1.47
C ILE A 30 13.53 -17.59 1.29
N GLY A 31 14.63 -16.94 1.66
CA GLY A 31 15.95 -17.54 1.61
C GLY A 31 16.47 -17.73 0.17
N PRO A 32 17.20 -18.82 -0.12
CA PRO A 32 17.85 -19.04 -1.43
C PRO A 32 16.88 -19.03 -2.63
N ASP A 33 15.62 -19.41 -2.40
CA ASP A 33 14.61 -19.47 -3.46
C ASP A 33 14.22 -18.06 -3.96
N PHE A 34 14.49 -17.00 -3.18
CA PHE A 34 14.16 -15.62 -3.54
C PHE A 34 14.73 -15.21 -4.89
N ASP A 35 16.01 -15.52 -5.13
CA ASP A 35 16.70 -15.16 -6.38
C ASP A 35 16.26 -16.00 -7.59
N THR A 36 15.50 -17.08 -7.36
CA THR A 36 14.94 -17.92 -8.43
C THR A 36 13.59 -17.41 -8.92
N LEU A 37 12.92 -16.56 -8.14
CA LEU A 37 11.61 -16.02 -8.49
C LEU A 37 11.73 -14.99 -9.62
N THR A 38 10.83 -15.11 -10.59
CA THR A 38 10.75 -14.20 -11.74
C THR A 38 9.33 -13.72 -11.99
N LEU A 39 9.18 -12.64 -12.76
CA LEU A 39 7.88 -12.22 -13.27
C LEU A 39 7.41 -13.17 -14.37
N GLU A 40 6.36 -13.94 -14.12
CA GLU A 40 5.72 -14.77 -15.14
C GLU A 40 4.85 -13.92 -16.08
N ARG A 41 4.09 -13.00 -15.50
CA ARG A 41 3.19 -12.09 -16.21
C ARG A 41 3.12 -10.74 -15.53
N THR A 42 2.93 -9.68 -16.32
CA THR A 42 2.79 -8.30 -15.83
C THR A 42 1.77 -7.56 -16.68
N VAL A 43 0.93 -6.75 -16.03
CA VAL A 43 -0.03 -5.87 -16.68
C VAL A 43 0.06 -4.48 -16.06
N PHE A 44 0.19 -3.45 -16.89
CA PHE A 44 0.03 -2.05 -16.49
C PHE A 44 -1.38 -1.62 -16.89
N GLY A 45 -2.35 -1.81 -15.99
CA GLY A 45 -3.72 -1.35 -16.19
C GLY A 45 -3.86 0.14 -15.90
N LEU A 46 -5.05 0.69 -16.14
CA LEU A 46 -5.33 2.13 -15.90
C LEU A 46 -5.34 2.48 -14.40
N PHE A 47 -5.82 1.56 -13.56
CA PHE A 47 -5.94 1.77 -12.13
C PHE A 47 -4.89 1.01 -11.33
N PHE A 48 -4.49 -0.18 -11.80
CA PHE A 48 -3.55 -1.04 -11.10
C PHE A 48 -2.54 -1.69 -12.04
N THR A 49 -1.29 -1.70 -11.58
CA THR A 49 -0.20 -2.50 -12.11
C THR A 49 -0.24 -3.83 -11.38
N GLY A 50 -0.33 -4.93 -12.11
CA GLY A 50 -0.40 -6.27 -11.55
C GLY A 50 0.74 -7.15 -12.04
N VAL A 51 1.15 -8.10 -11.19
CA VAL A 51 2.12 -9.14 -11.50
C VAL A 51 1.61 -10.52 -11.11
N LYS A 52 2.12 -11.53 -11.81
CA LYS A 52 2.14 -12.93 -11.39
C LYS A 52 3.59 -13.37 -11.36
N LEU A 53 4.03 -13.93 -10.24
CA LEU A 53 5.35 -14.51 -10.07
C LEU A 53 5.38 -15.95 -10.61
N SER A 54 6.58 -16.49 -10.85
CA SER A 54 6.81 -17.84 -11.37
C SER A 54 6.32 -18.98 -10.47
N ASP A 55 5.98 -18.69 -9.22
CA ASP A 55 5.33 -19.63 -8.29
C ASP A 55 3.79 -19.54 -8.33
N GLY A 56 3.24 -18.68 -9.19
CA GLY A 56 1.81 -18.46 -9.36
C GLY A 56 1.23 -17.36 -8.48
N GLN A 57 1.98 -16.81 -7.52
CA GLN A 57 1.48 -15.78 -6.61
C GLN A 57 1.29 -14.44 -7.33
N GLY A 58 0.18 -13.77 -7.03
CA GLY A 58 -0.19 -12.50 -7.65
C GLY A 58 -0.16 -11.32 -6.69
N GLY A 59 0.11 -10.14 -7.21
CA GLY A 59 0.11 -8.89 -6.45
C GLY A 59 -0.17 -7.69 -7.33
N ILE A 60 -0.77 -6.65 -6.76
CA ILE A 60 -1.11 -5.43 -7.50
C ILE A 60 -0.72 -4.18 -6.73
N SER A 61 -0.53 -3.08 -7.44
CA SER A 61 -0.25 -1.76 -6.91
C SER A 61 -0.97 -0.71 -7.75
N PHE A 62 -1.32 0.43 -7.17
CA PHE A 62 -1.92 1.53 -7.92
C PHE A 62 -1.02 1.99 -9.07
N THR A 63 -1.58 2.20 -10.25
CA THR A 63 -0.84 2.75 -11.39
C THR A 63 -0.86 4.28 -11.33
N PRO A 64 0.29 4.94 -11.18
CA PRO A 64 0.37 6.40 -11.04
C PRO A 64 0.28 7.09 -12.41
N VAL A 65 -0.86 6.95 -13.10
CA VAL A 65 -1.06 7.48 -14.47
C VAL A 65 -0.80 8.98 -14.60
N LYS A 66 -1.03 9.76 -13.53
CA LYS A 66 -0.77 11.21 -13.50
C LYS A 66 0.71 11.58 -13.38
N ALA A 67 1.54 10.64 -12.91
CA ALA A 67 2.98 10.82 -12.80
C ALA A 67 3.73 10.38 -14.07
N ILE A 68 3.03 9.79 -15.03
CA ILE A 68 3.61 9.47 -16.33
C ILE A 68 3.74 10.80 -17.10
N PRO A 69 4.97 11.23 -17.46
CA PRO A 69 5.16 12.41 -18.30
C PRO A 69 4.28 12.26 -19.54
N GLU A 70 3.68 13.36 -20.02
CA GLU A 70 2.76 13.35 -21.17
C GLU A 70 3.18 12.28 -22.18
N ALA A 71 2.26 11.35 -22.47
CA ALA A 71 2.49 10.13 -23.26
C ALA A 71 2.75 10.47 -24.74
N VAL A 72 3.80 11.26 -24.97
CA VAL A 72 4.30 11.75 -26.23
C VAL A 72 5.38 10.79 -26.69
N CYS A 73 5.45 10.54 -27.99
CA CYS A 73 6.46 9.70 -28.65
C CYS A 73 7.84 10.38 -28.65
N CYS A 74 8.32 10.81 -27.48
CA CYS A 74 9.65 11.37 -27.26
C CYS A 74 10.52 10.39 -26.46
N PRO A 75 11.85 10.39 -26.65
CA PRO A 75 12.77 9.48 -25.95
C PRO A 75 12.68 9.56 -24.42
N THR A 76 12.31 10.72 -23.89
CA THR A 76 12.13 10.97 -22.44
C THR A 76 10.96 10.20 -21.87
N SER A 77 9.81 10.15 -22.56
CA SER A 77 8.65 9.37 -22.14
C SER A 77 8.93 7.87 -22.23
N ALA A 78 9.72 7.42 -23.23
CA ALA A 78 10.14 6.02 -23.35
C ALA A 78 11.07 5.56 -22.21
N ARG A 79 11.88 6.44 -21.63
CA ARG A 79 12.73 6.12 -20.45
C ARG A 79 11.93 5.94 -19.17
N ALA A 80 10.80 6.64 -19.04
CA ALA A 80 9.88 6.49 -17.91
C ALA A 80 9.04 5.20 -17.99
N MET A 81 9.02 4.53 -19.15
CA MET A 81 8.31 3.27 -19.33
C MET A 81 9.07 2.10 -18.69
N PRO A 82 8.35 1.09 -18.18
CA PRO A 82 8.96 -0.17 -17.79
C PRO A 82 9.64 -0.83 -19.00
N LEU A 83 10.56 -1.77 -18.74
CA LEU A 83 11.33 -2.51 -19.75
C LEU A 83 10.42 -3.41 -20.63
N SER A 84 9.64 -2.77 -21.50
CA SER A 84 8.59 -3.37 -22.31
C SER A 84 9.18 -4.47 -23.21
N GLY A 85 8.49 -5.61 -23.27
CA GLY A 85 8.98 -6.82 -23.95
C GLY A 85 10.10 -7.58 -23.23
N ARG A 86 10.59 -7.09 -22.07
CA ARG A 86 11.65 -7.72 -21.27
C ARG A 86 11.26 -7.98 -19.81
N LEU A 87 10.00 -7.76 -19.45
CA LEU A 87 9.49 -7.97 -18.08
C LEU A 87 9.33 -9.46 -17.76
N LYS A 88 8.82 -10.26 -18.70
CA LYS A 88 8.66 -11.71 -18.51
C LYS A 88 10.03 -12.36 -18.30
N GLY A 89 10.16 -13.13 -17.23
CA GLY A 89 11.42 -13.77 -16.81
C GLY A 89 12.39 -12.84 -16.09
N MET A 90 12.05 -11.56 -15.87
CA MET A 90 12.87 -10.67 -15.05
C MET A 90 12.86 -11.17 -13.59
N SER A 91 14.03 -11.27 -12.98
CA SER A 91 14.13 -11.70 -11.58
C SER A 91 13.52 -10.68 -10.64
N VAL A 92 12.90 -11.17 -9.57
CA VAL A 92 12.35 -10.34 -8.49
C VAL A 92 13.43 -9.39 -7.95
N THR A 93 14.65 -9.88 -7.73
CA THR A 93 15.78 -9.06 -7.28
C THR A 93 16.03 -7.85 -8.18
N LYS A 94 16.00 -8.04 -9.51
CA LYS A 94 16.17 -6.95 -10.46
C LYS A 94 15.01 -5.96 -10.43
N VAL A 95 13.76 -6.45 -10.36
CA VAL A 95 12.57 -5.59 -10.25
C VAL A 95 12.65 -4.69 -9.01
N LEU A 96 13.05 -5.25 -7.87
CA LEU A 96 13.19 -4.52 -6.63
C LEU A 96 14.36 -3.54 -6.63
N GLN A 97 15.45 -3.83 -7.34
CA GLN A 97 16.55 -2.88 -7.55
C GLN A 97 16.09 -1.69 -8.40
N GLU A 98 15.39 -1.95 -9.50
CA GLU A 98 14.92 -0.93 -10.44
C GLU A 98 13.80 -0.04 -9.87
N MET A 99 13.07 -0.51 -8.84
CA MET A 99 12.04 0.26 -8.14
C MET A 99 12.56 1.58 -7.54
N TRP A 100 13.85 1.64 -7.21
CA TRP A 100 14.48 2.79 -6.56
C TRP A 100 15.10 3.80 -7.53
N GLU A 101 15.00 3.55 -8.84
CA GLU A 101 15.48 4.52 -9.82
C GLU A 101 14.66 5.80 -9.76
N ALA A 102 15.35 6.95 -9.74
CA ALA A 102 14.70 8.25 -9.77
C ALA A 102 13.80 8.40 -11.02
N ASP A 103 12.71 9.16 -10.87
CA ASP A 103 11.77 9.50 -11.96
C ASP A 103 11.13 8.29 -12.66
N SER A 104 10.94 7.17 -11.93
CA SER A 104 10.42 5.92 -12.49
C SER A 104 9.14 5.39 -11.79
N PRO A 105 8.04 6.18 -11.76
CA PRO A 105 6.85 5.84 -10.97
C PRO A 105 6.19 4.50 -11.38
N LEU A 106 6.33 4.08 -12.64
CA LEU A 106 5.86 2.78 -13.11
C LEU A 106 6.73 1.61 -12.63
N LYS A 107 8.06 1.77 -12.57
CA LYS A 107 8.96 0.76 -11.99
C LYS A 107 8.67 0.60 -10.51
N LYS A 108 8.37 1.71 -9.83
CA LYS A 108 7.97 1.67 -8.43
C LYS A 108 6.63 0.97 -8.20
N ALA A 109 5.62 1.27 -9.00
CA ALA A 109 4.35 0.54 -8.95
C ALA A 109 4.56 -0.97 -9.19
N LEU A 110 5.42 -1.33 -10.15
CA LEU A 110 5.80 -2.73 -10.42
C LEU A 110 6.49 -3.40 -9.22
N GLY A 111 7.43 -2.71 -8.58
CA GLY A 111 8.13 -3.21 -7.39
C GLY A 111 7.19 -3.42 -6.21
N ILE A 112 6.28 -2.49 -5.95
CA ILE A 112 5.26 -2.65 -4.90
C ILE A 112 4.32 -3.82 -5.22
N ALA A 113 3.87 -3.95 -6.47
CA ALA A 113 3.05 -5.10 -6.88
C ALA A 113 3.78 -6.43 -6.68
N THR A 114 5.10 -6.45 -6.94
CA THR A 114 5.99 -7.59 -6.70
C THR A 114 6.09 -7.90 -5.20
N LEU A 115 6.30 -6.91 -4.34
CA LEU A 115 6.30 -7.11 -2.89
C LEU A 115 4.93 -7.61 -2.38
N ASN A 116 3.83 -7.11 -2.94
CA ASN A 116 2.49 -7.61 -2.60
C ASN A 116 2.31 -9.10 -2.99
N ALA A 117 2.89 -9.54 -4.11
CA ALA A 117 2.88 -10.95 -4.49
C ALA A 117 3.73 -11.82 -3.55
N LEU A 118 4.94 -11.36 -3.20
CA LEU A 118 5.85 -12.05 -2.26
C LEU A 118 5.26 -12.16 -0.84
N SER A 119 4.43 -11.21 -0.43
CA SER A 119 3.73 -11.22 0.87
C SER A 119 2.95 -12.52 1.08
N ALA A 120 2.32 -13.03 0.02
CA ALA A 120 1.53 -14.25 0.09
C ALA A 120 2.38 -15.52 0.26
N ILE A 121 3.65 -15.52 -0.18
CA ILE A 121 4.62 -16.59 0.10
C ILE A 121 4.99 -16.58 1.59
N CYS A 122 5.14 -15.38 2.16
CA CYS A 122 5.58 -15.18 3.53
C CYS A 122 4.45 -15.24 4.58
N GLU A 123 3.20 -15.47 4.18
CA GLU A 123 2.03 -15.43 5.09
C GLU A 123 2.18 -16.36 6.30
N LYS A 124 2.84 -17.52 6.13
CA LYS A 124 3.15 -18.45 7.23
C LYS A 124 4.03 -17.81 8.31
N GLY A 125 4.86 -16.83 7.97
CA GLY A 125 5.69 -16.09 8.92
C GLY A 125 4.89 -15.24 9.92
N LEU A 126 3.60 -15.02 9.65
CA LEU A 126 2.68 -14.34 10.56
C LEU A 126 2.24 -15.22 11.73
N GLU A 127 2.36 -16.55 11.61
CA GLU A 127 1.99 -17.49 12.66
C GLU A 127 2.80 -17.20 13.95
N GLY A 128 2.11 -17.19 15.09
CA GLY A 128 2.73 -16.93 16.39
C GLY A 128 3.14 -15.47 16.66
N LYS A 129 2.98 -14.54 15.69
CA LYS A 129 3.25 -13.10 15.88
C LYS A 129 2.13 -12.35 16.63
N GLY A 130 1.01 -13.03 16.89
CA GLY A 130 -0.16 -12.46 17.52
C GLY A 130 -0.99 -11.55 16.62
N TYR A 131 -0.68 -11.45 15.31
CA TYR A 131 -1.49 -10.69 14.36
C TYR A 131 -2.78 -11.44 14.02
N ARG A 132 -3.86 -10.69 13.76
CA ARG A 132 -5.13 -11.26 13.30
C ARG A 132 -5.32 -10.89 11.82
N LEU A 133 -5.42 -11.93 10.98
CA LEU A 133 -5.78 -11.83 9.58
C LEU A 133 -7.25 -12.23 9.41
N GLU A 134 -8.05 -11.33 8.84
CA GLU A 134 -9.42 -11.58 8.42
C GLU A 134 -9.51 -11.49 6.89
N ILE A 135 -10.15 -12.47 6.26
CA ILE A 135 -10.33 -12.56 4.80
C ILE A 135 -11.80 -12.33 4.46
N GLY A 136 -12.07 -11.58 3.39
CA GLY A 136 -13.41 -11.22 2.94
C GLY A 136 -14.02 -10.02 3.66
N ASN A 137 -13.32 -9.44 4.63
CA ASN A 137 -13.75 -8.26 5.38
C ASN A 137 -13.07 -6.98 4.84
N ASP A 138 -13.83 -5.90 4.68
CA ASP A 138 -13.27 -4.59 4.36
C ASP A 138 -12.81 -3.90 5.64
N ALA A 139 -11.53 -3.55 5.73
CA ALA A 139 -10.98 -2.90 6.91
C ALA A 139 -11.78 -1.64 7.27
N LEU A 140 -12.26 -0.88 6.28
CA LEU A 140 -13.07 0.32 6.52
C LEU A 140 -14.41 0.01 7.20
N ASP A 141 -14.94 -1.21 7.07
CA ASP A 141 -16.16 -1.69 7.72
C ASP A 141 -15.96 -2.05 9.19
N SER A 142 -14.76 -2.46 9.55
CA SER A 142 -14.39 -2.77 10.94
C SER A 142 -13.94 -1.56 11.78
N ILE A 143 -13.73 -0.39 11.16
CA ILE A 143 -13.26 0.80 11.89
C ILE A 143 -14.40 1.35 12.75
N GLU A 144 -14.22 1.25 14.05
CA GLU A 144 -15.03 1.99 15.02
C GLU A 144 -14.63 3.47 14.99
N ILE A 145 -15.60 4.38 15.06
CA ILE A 145 -15.35 5.83 15.09
C ILE A 145 -16.11 6.37 16.29
N ALA A 146 -15.39 6.76 17.33
CA ALA A 146 -15.95 7.40 18.51
C ALA A 146 -16.49 8.79 18.17
N ASP A 147 -17.49 9.25 18.92
CA ASP A 147 -18.18 10.52 18.64
C ASP A 147 -17.30 11.75 18.80
N ASP A 148 -16.26 11.66 19.63
CA ASP A 148 -15.28 12.69 19.94
C ASP A 148 -13.97 12.57 19.13
N ASP A 149 -13.81 11.52 18.32
CA ASP A 149 -12.62 11.35 17.48
C ASP A 149 -12.41 12.53 16.53
N LYS A 150 -11.20 13.10 16.56
CA LYS A 150 -10.67 13.91 15.47
C LYS A 150 -10.17 12.97 14.36
N VAL A 151 -10.87 12.97 13.23
CA VAL A 151 -10.56 12.08 12.10
C VAL A 151 -9.85 12.84 10.98
N VAL A 152 -8.73 12.28 10.52
CA VAL A 152 -8.01 12.73 9.33
C VAL A 152 -7.96 11.59 8.33
N VAL A 153 -8.35 11.88 7.09
CA VAL A 153 -8.31 10.95 5.96
C VAL A 153 -7.26 11.44 4.98
N VAL A 154 -6.30 10.59 4.61
CA VAL A 154 -5.34 10.87 3.55
C VAL A 154 -5.76 10.11 2.30
N GLY A 155 -6.10 10.85 1.25
CA GLY A 155 -6.65 10.34 0.00
C GLY A 155 -8.18 10.38 -0.05
N ALA A 156 -8.74 10.43 -1.26
CA ALA A 156 -10.17 10.39 -1.54
C ALA A 156 -10.79 8.98 -1.35
N LEU A 157 -10.84 8.52 -0.09
CA LEU A 157 -11.39 7.22 0.29
C LEU A 157 -12.93 7.27 0.39
N VAL A 158 -13.61 7.22 -0.76
CA VAL A 158 -15.07 7.39 -0.88
C VAL A 158 -15.89 6.62 0.17
N PRO A 159 -15.62 5.33 0.49
CA PRO A 159 -16.38 4.62 1.52
C PRO A 159 -16.25 5.25 2.92
N MET A 160 -15.04 5.68 3.31
CA MET A 160 -14.78 6.35 4.58
C MET A 160 -15.42 7.75 4.61
N LEU A 161 -15.30 8.52 3.52
CA LEU A 161 -15.92 9.85 3.43
C LEU A 161 -17.45 9.76 3.57
N LYS A 162 -18.09 8.74 2.98
CA LYS A 162 -19.53 8.50 3.18
C LYS A 162 -19.88 8.26 4.65
N LYS A 163 -19.10 7.42 5.36
CA LYS A 163 -19.32 7.13 6.79
C LYS A 163 -19.17 8.38 7.65
N LEU A 164 -18.13 9.18 7.41
CA LEU A 164 -17.88 10.42 8.16
C LEU A 164 -18.94 11.49 7.92
N LYS A 165 -19.44 11.61 6.69
CA LYS A 165 -20.59 12.49 6.40
C LYS A 165 -21.86 12.04 7.11
N ILE A 166 -22.13 10.74 7.18
CA ILE A 166 -23.28 10.19 7.94
C ILE A 166 -23.11 10.45 9.45
N ARG A 167 -21.89 10.31 9.98
CA ARG A 167 -21.56 10.65 11.37
C ARG A 167 -21.87 12.12 11.70
N GLY A 168 -21.79 13.03 10.72
CA GLY A 168 -22.18 14.43 10.89
C GLY A 168 -21.28 15.23 11.84
N LYS A 169 -20.03 14.79 12.03
CA LYS A 169 -19.00 15.45 12.84
C LYS A 169 -17.87 15.99 11.95
N PRO A 170 -17.08 16.98 12.41
CA PRO A 170 -15.93 17.46 11.65
C PRO A 170 -14.90 16.36 11.36
N PHE A 171 -14.33 16.41 10.17
CA PHE A 171 -13.18 15.61 9.75
C PHE A 171 -12.35 16.40 8.73
N THR A 172 -11.14 15.95 8.45
CA THR A 172 -10.26 16.55 7.42
C THR A 172 -9.89 15.51 6.37
N VAL A 173 -9.85 15.92 5.11
CA VAL A 173 -9.39 15.12 3.97
C VAL A 173 -8.17 15.78 3.35
N LEU A 174 -7.01 15.16 3.53
CA LEU A 174 -5.75 15.55 2.88
C LEU A 174 -5.69 14.85 1.52
N GLU A 175 -5.72 15.61 0.42
CA GLU A 175 -5.73 15.05 -0.94
C GLU A 175 -4.84 15.86 -1.89
N LEU A 176 -4.18 15.18 -2.82
CA LEU A 176 -3.30 15.80 -3.82
C LEU A 176 -4.10 16.37 -4.99
N ASP A 177 -5.16 15.68 -5.41
CA ASP A 177 -6.02 16.13 -6.51
C ASP A 177 -7.46 16.39 -6.02
N PRO A 178 -7.83 17.65 -5.76
CA PRO A 178 -9.18 17.99 -5.27
C PRO A 178 -10.29 17.61 -6.24
N ARG A 179 -10.00 17.36 -7.53
CA ARG A 179 -11.00 16.90 -8.52
C ARG A 179 -11.53 15.50 -8.22
N THR A 180 -10.86 14.75 -7.34
CA THR A 180 -11.31 13.43 -6.87
C THR A 180 -12.41 13.53 -5.82
N LEU A 181 -12.62 14.71 -5.24
CA LEU A 181 -13.64 14.97 -4.21
C LEU A 181 -14.92 15.52 -4.84
N LYS A 182 -16.04 15.18 -4.22
CA LYS A 182 -17.35 15.73 -4.59
C LYS A 182 -17.53 17.13 -4.00
N LYS A 183 -18.46 17.90 -4.57
CA LYS A 183 -18.78 19.26 -4.10
C LYS A 183 -19.13 19.32 -2.61
N ASP A 184 -19.82 18.30 -2.09
CA ASP A 184 -20.21 18.19 -0.68
C ASP A 184 -19.06 17.69 0.23
N GLU A 185 -17.94 17.26 -0.34
CA GLU A 185 -16.72 16.84 0.37
C GLU A 185 -15.67 17.97 0.43
N MET A 186 -15.76 18.95 -0.47
CA MET A 186 -14.86 20.11 -0.52
C MET A 186 -14.74 20.92 0.78
N PRO A 187 -15.79 21.09 1.61
CA PRO A 187 -15.64 21.78 2.90
C PRO A 187 -14.68 21.10 3.88
N PHE A 188 -14.34 19.83 3.65
CA PHE A 188 -13.43 19.04 4.49
C PHE A 188 -12.03 18.90 3.87
N PHE A 189 -11.82 19.40 2.66
CA PHE A 189 -10.55 19.30 1.94
C PHE A 189 -9.48 20.19 2.57
N ALA A 190 -8.27 19.64 2.69
CA ALA A 190 -7.04 20.36 2.95
C ALA A 190 -5.97 19.90 1.94
N PRO A 191 -5.10 20.80 1.45
CA PRO A 191 -3.91 20.43 0.68
C PRO A 191 -3.03 19.44 1.47
N SER A 192 -2.37 18.53 0.75
CA SER A 192 -1.53 17.50 1.39
C SER A 192 -0.38 18.08 2.23
N GLU A 193 0.11 19.26 1.86
CA GLU A 193 1.17 20.02 2.51
C GLU A 193 0.77 20.50 3.92
N GLU A 194 -0.53 20.55 4.20
CA GLU A 194 -1.07 20.89 5.52
C GLU A 194 -1.13 19.70 6.47
N ALA A 195 -0.62 18.52 6.08
CA ALA A 195 -0.55 17.35 6.95
C ALA A 195 0.05 17.64 8.35
N PRO A 196 1.14 18.45 8.50
CA PRO A 196 1.66 18.82 9.82
C PRO A 196 0.69 19.61 10.71
N LEU A 197 -0.35 20.23 10.16
CA LEU A 197 -1.39 20.95 10.91
C LEU A 197 -2.49 20.00 11.42
N HIS A 198 -2.79 18.96 10.65
CA HIS A 198 -3.95 18.11 10.89
C HIS A 198 -3.59 16.79 11.58
N VAL A 199 -2.55 16.10 11.10
CA VAL A 199 -2.17 14.74 11.53
C VAL A 199 -1.78 14.65 13.00
N PRO A 200 -1.00 15.59 13.60
CA PRO A 200 -0.59 15.47 15.00
C PRO A 200 -1.73 15.45 16.02
N GLY A 201 -2.92 15.95 15.65
CA GLY A 201 -4.10 15.91 16.52
C GLY A 201 -5.00 14.69 16.33
N ALA A 202 -4.84 13.91 15.25
CA ALA A 202 -5.80 12.89 14.84
C ALA A 202 -5.87 11.72 15.83
N ASP A 203 -7.08 11.38 16.28
CA ASP A 203 -7.36 10.14 17.04
C ASP A 203 -7.47 8.93 16.11
N LEU A 204 -8.02 9.17 14.93
CA LEU A 204 -8.13 8.20 13.85
C LEU A 204 -7.53 8.79 12.58
N LEU A 205 -6.49 8.14 12.06
CA LEU A 205 -5.82 8.47 10.82
C LEU A 205 -6.06 7.35 9.81
N VAL A 206 -6.79 7.63 8.73
CA VAL A 206 -7.11 6.66 7.69
C VAL A 206 -6.39 7.06 6.41
N MET A 207 -5.49 6.22 5.90
CA MET A 207 -4.61 6.56 4.78
C MET A 207 -4.77 5.57 3.64
N THR A 208 -4.78 6.09 2.42
CA THR A 208 -4.64 5.27 1.22
C THR A 208 -3.26 4.60 1.15
N GLY A 209 -3.21 3.36 0.68
CA GLY A 209 -1.98 2.64 0.37
C GLY A 209 -1.20 3.25 -0.81
N THR A 210 -1.80 4.16 -1.58
CA THR A 210 -1.08 4.89 -2.64
C THR A 210 0.01 5.81 -2.10
N THR A 211 0.02 6.09 -0.79
CA THR A 211 1.11 6.79 -0.09
C THR A 211 2.45 6.07 -0.19
N LEU A 212 2.45 4.74 -0.41
CA LEU A 212 3.66 3.97 -0.73
C LEU A 212 4.22 4.30 -2.11
N VAL A 213 3.35 4.59 -3.09
CA VAL A 213 3.76 4.85 -4.47
C VAL A 213 4.45 6.20 -4.58
N ASN A 214 4.00 7.21 -3.83
CA ASN A 214 4.55 8.56 -3.87
C ASN A 214 5.47 8.91 -2.68
N ASP A 215 5.91 7.93 -1.89
CA ASP A 215 6.85 8.10 -0.77
C ASP A 215 6.39 9.04 0.36
N THR A 216 5.08 9.12 0.60
CA THR A 216 4.53 10.01 1.65
C THR A 216 4.16 9.29 2.93
N LEU A 217 4.09 7.95 2.92
CA LEU A 217 3.57 7.18 4.05
C LEU A 217 4.39 7.39 5.33
N GLU A 218 5.71 7.26 5.25
CA GLU A 218 6.59 7.35 6.41
C GLU A 218 6.56 8.75 7.04
N GLY A 219 6.58 9.81 6.22
CA GLY A 219 6.43 11.19 6.68
C GLY A 219 5.10 11.41 7.42
N LEU A 220 3.99 10.91 6.88
CA LEU A 220 2.67 10.99 7.54
C LEU A 220 2.62 10.20 8.85
N LEU A 221 3.22 9.01 8.89
CA LEU A 221 3.30 8.19 10.11
C LEU A 221 4.14 8.88 11.20
N SER A 222 5.22 9.57 10.83
CA SER A 222 6.06 10.31 11.78
C SER A 222 5.32 11.47 12.48
N LEU A 223 4.26 11.99 11.87
CA LEU A 223 3.43 13.05 12.42
C LEU A 223 2.32 12.53 13.34
N ALA A 224 2.02 11.23 13.29
CA ALA A 224 0.92 10.66 14.07
C ALA A 224 1.25 10.67 15.57
N LYS A 225 0.29 11.10 16.39
CA LYS A 225 0.47 11.10 17.84
C LYS A 225 0.52 9.67 18.40
N PRO A 226 1.26 9.43 19.49
CA PRO A 226 1.20 8.16 20.21
C PRO A 226 -0.24 7.81 20.59
N GLY A 227 -0.63 6.55 20.38
CA GLY A 227 -1.98 6.05 20.67
C GLY A 227 -3.04 6.33 19.61
N ALA A 228 -2.71 7.06 18.52
CA ALA A 228 -3.62 7.19 17.39
C ALA A 228 -3.94 5.83 16.76
N ARG A 229 -5.18 5.63 16.33
CA ARG A 229 -5.57 4.48 15.52
C ARG A 229 -5.24 4.80 14.08
N VAL A 230 -4.23 4.13 13.54
CA VAL A 230 -3.71 4.39 12.20
C VAL A 230 -4.06 3.22 11.29
N VAL A 231 -4.86 3.50 10.27
CA VAL A 231 -5.38 2.50 9.33
C VAL A 231 -4.86 2.83 7.94
N VAL A 232 -4.15 1.89 7.31
CA VAL A 232 -3.69 2.04 5.91
C VAL A 232 -4.47 1.06 5.05
N VAL A 233 -5.12 1.56 4.00
CA VAL A 233 -6.07 0.77 3.20
C VAL A 233 -5.86 0.89 1.70
N GLY A 234 -6.19 -0.18 0.99
CA GLY A 234 -6.20 -0.26 -0.47
C GLY A 234 -5.28 -1.35 -0.98
N PRO A 235 -5.50 -1.87 -2.21
CA PRO A 235 -4.75 -3.01 -2.73
C PRO A 235 -3.24 -2.83 -2.78
N THR A 236 -2.77 -1.58 -2.89
CA THR A 236 -1.35 -1.23 -2.86
C THR A 236 -0.67 -1.58 -1.53
N ALA A 237 -1.41 -1.55 -0.41
CA ALA A 237 -0.91 -1.87 0.93
C ALA A 237 -1.25 -3.32 1.34
N SER A 238 -0.91 -4.28 0.47
CA SER A 238 -1.16 -5.73 0.70
C SER A 238 0.10 -6.48 1.17
N GLN A 239 1.10 -5.74 1.65
CA GLN A 239 2.39 -6.28 2.05
C GLN A 239 2.35 -6.90 3.44
N TYR A 240 3.46 -7.53 3.81
CA TYR A 240 3.68 -8.08 5.13
C TYR A 240 3.65 -6.96 6.19
N PRO A 241 2.89 -7.13 7.29
CA PRO A 241 2.42 -6.00 8.10
C PRO A 241 3.45 -5.44 9.09
N GLU A 242 4.56 -6.16 9.33
CA GLU A 242 5.45 -5.87 10.47
C GLU A 242 6.10 -4.48 10.38
N GLU A 243 6.54 -4.07 9.20
CA GLU A 243 7.20 -2.75 9.02
C GLU A 243 6.24 -1.58 9.14
N PHE A 244 4.96 -1.80 8.84
CA PHE A 244 3.88 -0.85 9.09
C PHE A 244 3.58 -0.76 10.60
N PHE A 245 3.44 -1.91 11.25
CA PHE A 245 3.09 -1.99 12.67
C PHE A 245 4.18 -1.46 13.60
N ARG A 246 5.46 -1.59 13.22
CA ARG A 246 6.58 -0.96 13.92
C ARG A 246 6.53 0.57 13.85
N ARG A 247 5.88 1.13 12.83
CA ARG A 247 5.67 2.57 12.62
C ARG A 247 4.31 3.08 13.11
N GLY A 248 3.64 2.32 13.97
CA GLY A 248 2.40 2.75 14.63
C GLY A 248 1.12 2.49 13.84
N VAL A 249 1.20 1.84 12.66
CA VAL A 249 -0.02 1.34 11.99
C VAL A 249 -0.68 0.28 12.87
N THR A 250 -1.98 0.42 13.09
CA THR A 250 -2.76 -0.52 13.92
C THR A 250 -3.59 -1.49 13.07
N CYS A 251 -3.92 -1.08 11.83
CA CYS A 251 -4.71 -1.87 10.90
C CYS A 251 -4.22 -1.68 9.45
N LEU A 252 -4.09 -2.79 8.72
CA LEU A 252 -3.83 -2.82 7.29
C LEU A 252 -5.02 -3.45 6.56
N GLY A 253 -5.62 -2.72 5.64
CA GLY A 253 -6.69 -3.19 4.77
C GLY A 253 -6.18 -3.41 3.35
N GLY A 254 -5.84 -4.64 2.99
CA GLY A 254 -5.28 -4.97 1.68
C GLY A 254 -6.19 -5.90 0.87
N ILE A 255 -5.57 -6.63 -0.05
CA ILE A 255 -6.17 -7.78 -0.71
C ILE A 255 -5.24 -8.99 -0.72
N LYS A 256 -5.83 -10.16 -0.90
CA LYS A 256 -5.15 -11.39 -1.28
C LYS A 256 -5.60 -11.77 -2.69
N VAL A 257 -4.67 -11.81 -3.64
CA VAL A 257 -4.96 -12.29 -5.00
C VAL A 257 -5.20 -13.80 -4.92
N THR A 258 -6.36 -14.25 -5.40
CA THR A 258 -6.74 -15.67 -5.40
C THR A 258 -6.67 -16.31 -6.78
N LYS A 259 -6.77 -15.49 -7.84
CA LYS A 259 -6.77 -15.92 -9.24
C LYS A 259 -5.97 -14.92 -10.08
N ALA A 260 -4.65 -15.12 -10.14
CA ALA A 260 -3.74 -14.15 -10.71
C ALA A 260 -3.96 -13.91 -12.21
N ASP A 261 -4.20 -14.95 -12.99
CA ASP A 261 -4.38 -14.82 -14.44
C ASP A 261 -5.66 -14.03 -14.77
N GLU A 262 -6.79 -14.38 -14.16
CA GLU A 262 -8.07 -13.69 -14.38
C GLU A 262 -8.06 -12.26 -13.84
N LEU A 263 -7.36 -12.02 -12.72
CA LEU A 263 -7.17 -10.66 -12.23
C LEU A 263 -6.41 -9.82 -13.26
N LEU A 264 -5.30 -10.35 -13.81
CA LEU A 264 -4.49 -9.65 -14.79
C LEU A 264 -5.23 -9.41 -16.12
N ASP A 265 -6.10 -10.34 -16.53
CA ASP A 265 -6.99 -10.14 -17.68
C ASP A 265 -7.90 -8.92 -17.47
N ILE A 266 -8.61 -8.88 -16.33
CA ILE A 266 -9.49 -7.75 -16.00
C ILE A 266 -8.73 -6.43 -15.89
N LEU A 267 -7.52 -6.42 -15.31
CA LEU A 267 -6.71 -5.20 -15.26
C LEU A 267 -6.32 -4.71 -16.67
N SER A 268 -6.06 -5.63 -17.60
CA SER A 268 -5.71 -5.31 -18.99
C SER A 268 -6.88 -4.69 -19.78
N GLU A 269 -8.11 -4.96 -19.33
CA GLU A 269 -9.35 -4.40 -19.88
C GLU A 269 -9.77 -3.09 -19.19
N GLY A 270 -8.93 -2.52 -18.32
CA GLY A 270 -9.24 -1.29 -17.57
C GLY A 270 -10.04 -1.52 -16.29
N GLY A 271 -10.10 -2.76 -15.80
CA GLY A 271 -10.74 -3.12 -14.56
C GLY A 271 -10.15 -2.44 -13.33
N SER A 272 -10.97 -2.39 -12.28
CA SER A 272 -10.67 -1.74 -11.00
C SER A 272 -11.23 -2.58 -9.86
N GLY A 273 -11.08 -2.13 -8.61
CA GLY A 273 -11.55 -2.88 -7.43
C GLY A 273 -12.99 -3.38 -7.54
N TYR A 274 -13.89 -2.58 -8.11
CA TYR A 274 -15.30 -2.95 -8.33
C TYR A 274 -15.50 -4.19 -9.20
N HIS A 275 -14.52 -4.54 -10.03
CA HIS A 275 -14.58 -5.64 -10.98
C HIS A 275 -13.97 -6.94 -10.45
N PHE A 276 -13.01 -6.87 -9.52
CA PHE A 276 -12.25 -8.04 -9.06
C PHE A 276 -12.46 -8.43 -7.59
N PHE A 277 -12.93 -7.53 -6.72
CA PHE A 277 -13.16 -7.87 -5.31
C PHE A 277 -14.19 -9.00 -5.16
N GLY A 278 -13.86 -10.01 -4.35
CA GLY A 278 -14.70 -11.20 -4.11
C GLY A 278 -14.81 -12.16 -5.31
N ARG A 279 -13.97 -11.97 -6.34
CA ARG A 279 -13.95 -12.83 -7.55
C ARG A 279 -12.55 -13.38 -7.82
N TYR A 280 -11.57 -12.48 -7.88
CA TYR A 280 -10.17 -12.79 -8.22
C TYR A 280 -9.18 -12.28 -7.17
N ALA A 281 -9.68 -11.44 -6.25
CA ALA A 281 -8.98 -11.09 -5.03
C ALA A 281 -9.96 -10.91 -3.87
N GLU A 282 -9.58 -11.42 -2.71
CA GLU A 282 -10.32 -11.24 -1.46
C GLU A 282 -9.78 -10.04 -0.71
N ARG A 283 -10.66 -9.27 -0.05
CA ARG A 283 -10.20 -8.23 0.87
C ARG A 283 -9.56 -8.86 2.09
N THR A 284 -8.53 -8.22 2.63
CA THR A 284 -7.87 -8.67 3.84
C THR A 284 -7.81 -7.53 4.86
N THR A 285 -7.99 -7.88 6.12
CA THR A 285 -7.78 -6.98 7.25
C THR A 285 -6.77 -7.61 8.20
N LEU A 286 -5.63 -6.96 8.36
CA LEU A 286 -4.55 -7.35 9.27
C LEU A 286 -4.53 -6.38 10.43
N THR A 287 -4.71 -6.88 11.65
CA THR A 287 -4.64 -6.07 12.86
C THR A 287 -3.58 -6.57 13.81
N LYS A 288 -2.94 -5.62 14.50
CA LYS A 288 -2.11 -5.90 15.67
C LYS A 288 -3.00 -5.75 16.91
N PRO A 289 -3.28 -6.83 17.66
CA PRO A 289 -4.03 -6.70 18.89
C PRO A 289 -3.27 -5.76 19.84
N SER A 290 -3.99 -4.85 20.48
CA SER A 290 -3.42 -4.06 21.57
C SER A 290 -2.85 -5.01 22.64
N PRO A 291 -1.67 -4.73 23.21
CA PRO A 291 -1.25 -5.41 24.43
C PRO A 291 -2.36 -5.22 25.46
N ARG A 292 -2.87 -6.32 26.01
CA ARG A 292 -3.78 -6.27 27.16
C ARG A 292 -3.05 -5.77 28.39
#